data_AF-A0A813II69-F1
#
_entry.id   AF-A0A813II69-F1
#
_cell.length_a   1.000
_cell.length_b   1.000
_cell.length_c   1.000
_cell.angle_alpha   90.00
_cell.angle_beta   90.00
_cell.angle_gamma   90.00
#
_symmetry.space_group_name_H-M   'P 1'
#
loop_
_entity.id
_entity.type
_entity.pdbx_description
1 polymer ?
#
loop_
_entity_poly.entity_id
_entity_poly.type
_entity_poly.pdbx_seq_one_letter_code
_entity_poly.pdbx_strand_id
1 'polypeptide(L)'
;PCRAFWVPGRIEVVGKHTDYAGGRSLLCAINRGFCVVTVDRQDTLLRAVSLQFESGSEDSVVEVALDPNLEVRSDHWSNYVSTAVRRLSQNFGREVPLLGCEA
;
A
#
# COMPACT_ATOMS: atom_id res chain seq x y z
N PRO A 1 6.66 17.76 3.30
CA PRO A 1 5.28 18.27 3.38
C PRO A 1 4.34 17.11 3.77
N CYS A 2 3.19 17.39 4.40
CA CYS A 2 2.19 16.37 4.70
C CYS A 2 1.19 16.28 3.54
N ARG A 3 0.90 15.07 3.07
CA ARG A 3 -0.06 14.79 1.98
C ARG A 3 -1.11 13.79 2.42
N ALA A 4 -2.36 14.03 2.05
CA ALA A 4 -3.48 13.14 2.36
C ALA A 4 -4.12 12.62 1.07
N PHE A 5 -4.41 11.32 1.04
CA PHE A 5 -5.01 10.62 -0.08
C PHE A 5 -6.24 9.84 0.38
N TRP A 6 -7.28 9.84 -0.44
CA TRP A 6 -8.44 8.95 -0.27
C TRP A 6 -8.29 7.75 -1.21
N VAL A 7 -8.31 6.54 -0.65
CA VAL A 7 -8.22 5.28 -1.41
C VAL A 7 -9.58 4.57 -1.33
N PRO A 8 -10.42 4.63 -2.38
CA PRO A 8 -11.72 3.98 -2.36
C PRO A 8 -11.58 2.47 -2.48
N GLY A 9 -12.46 1.74 -1.81
CA GLY A 9 -12.71 0.33 -2.11
C GLY A 9 -13.44 0.18 -3.44
N ARG A 10 -13.70 -1.07 -3.81
CA ARG A 10 -14.38 -1.40 -5.08
C ARG A 10 -15.38 -2.52 -4.92
N ILE A 11 -16.45 -2.45 -5.70
CA ILE A 11 -17.34 -3.58 -5.96
C ILE A 11 -17.17 -4.07 -7.38
N GLU A 12 -17.52 -5.33 -7.59
CA GLU A 12 -17.64 -5.93 -8.91
C GLU A 12 -19.12 -6.10 -9.23
N VAL A 13 -19.59 -5.42 -10.27
CA VAL A 13 -20.98 -5.42 -10.69
C VAL A 13 -21.28 -6.66 -11.53
N VAL A 14 -20.39 -7.00 -12.46
CA VAL A 14 -20.47 -8.22 -13.28
C VAL A 14 -19.06 -8.65 -13.72
N GLY A 15 -18.92 -9.94 -14.06
CA GLY A 15 -17.66 -10.50 -14.56
C GLY A 15 -16.82 -11.24 -13.52
N LYS A 16 -17.41 -11.69 -12.41
CA LYS A 16 -16.67 -12.42 -11.37
C LYS A 16 -15.94 -13.61 -11.97
N HIS A 17 -14.70 -13.81 -11.54
CA HIS A 17 -13.84 -14.92 -11.95
C HIS A 17 -13.44 -14.92 -13.43
N THR A 18 -13.62 -13.80 -14.15
CA THR A 18 -13.23 -13.71 -15.56
C THR A 18 -11.89 -13.01 -15.77
N ASP A 19 -11.49 -12.17 -14.83
CA ASP A 19 -10.30 -11.32 -14.91
C ASP A 19 -9.00 -12.12 -15.05
N TYR A 20 -8.82 -13.16 -14.23
CA TYR A 20 -7.63 -14.02 -14.29
C TYR A 20 -7.58 -14.93 -15.52
N ALA A 21 -8.68 -15.02 -16.28
CA ALA A 21 -8.76 -15.77 -17.55
C ALA A 21 -8.75 -14.84 -18.79
N GLY A 22 -8.50 -13.53 -18.61
CA GLY A 22 -8.47 -12.55 -19.71
C GLY A 22 -9.84 -12.05 -20.16
N GLY A 23 -10.89 -12.29 -19.37
CA GLY A 23 -12.23 -11.77 -19.58
C GLY A 23 -12.38 -10.29 -19.19
N ARG A 24 -13.59 -9.76 -19.34
CA ARG A 24 -13.95 -8.38 -18.98
C ARG A 24 -14.83 -8.38 -17.74
N SER A 25 -14.51 -7.49 -16.80
CA SER A 25 -15.33 -7.20 -15.62
C SER A 25 -15.76 -5.73 -15.60
N LEU A 26 -16.94 -5.46 -15.03
CA LEU A 26 -17.39 -4.11 -14.72
C LEU A 26 -17.22 -3.86 -13.23
N LEU A 27 -16.34 -2.93 -12.88
CA LEU A 27 -16.04 -2.55 -11.50
C LEU A 27 -16.45 -1.11 -11.25
N CYS A 28 -16.74 -0.80 -9.99
CA CYS A 28 -17.04 0.55 -9.55
C CYS A 28 -16.33 0.84 -8.22
N ALA A 29 -15.69 2.01 -8.13
CA ALA A 29 -15.21 2.54 -6.87
C ALA A 29 -16.41 2.90 -5.98
N ILE A 30 -16.29 2.64 -4.68
CA ILE A 30 -17.33 2.95 -3.70
C ILE A 30 -16.85 3.97 -2.67
N ASN A 31 -17.80 4.61 -2.00
CA ASN A 31 -17.52 5.61 -0.97
C ASN A 31 -16.96 5.00 0.34
N ARG A 32 -16.84 3.68 0.44
CA ARG A 32 -16.14 3.01 1.54
C ARG A 32 -14.69 2.79 1.13
N GLY A 33 -13.77 3.37 1.87
CA GLY A 33 -12.33 3.32 1.62
C GLY A 33 -11.53 3.63 2.88
N PHE A 34 -10.27 4.03 2.70
CA PHE A 34 -9.42 4.50 3.78
C PHE A 34 -8.63 5.74 3.36
N CYS A 35 -8.28 6.56 4.35
CA CYS A 35 -7.36 7.68 4.14
C CYS A 35 -5.93 7.22 4.38
N VAL A 36 -5.01 7.73 3.57
CA VAL A 36 -3.57 7.62 3.82
C VAL A 36 -3.01 9.02 3.98
N VAL A 37 -2.35 9.26 5.11
CA VAL A 37 -1.63 10.50 5.36
C VAL A 37 -0.15 10.17 5.38
N THR A 38 0.63 10.94 4.62
CA THR A 38 2.05 10.70 4.38
C THR A 38 2.85 11.93 4.69
N VAL A 39 4.07 11.72 5.17
CA VAL A 39 5.09 12.76 5.32
C VAL A 39 6.37 12.19 4.72
N ASP A 40 7.01 12.99 3.88
CA ASP A 40 8.27 12.59 3.25
C ASP A 40 9.37 12.39 4.30
N ARG A 41 10.30 11.49 3.99
CA ARG A 41 11.44 11.13 4.82
C ARG A 41 12.70 11.10 3.96
N GLN A 42 13.84 11.25 4.61
CA GLN A 42 15.16 11.37 3.96
C GLN A 42 15.98 10.07 4.06
N ASP A 43 15.45 9.06 4.75
CA ASP A 43 16.05 7.73 4.86
C ASP A 43 15.41 6.74 3.88
N THR A 44 15.98 5.53 3.81
CA THR A 44 15.49 4.45 2.94
C THR A 44 14.51 3.53 3.65
N LEU A 45 13.74 4.06 4.62
CA LEU A 45 12.76 3.30 5.38
C LEU A 45 11.35 3.73 4.98
N LEU A 46 10.37 2.85 5.13
CA LEU A 46 8.96 3.20 5.15
C LEU A 46 8.37 2.75 6.47
N ARG A 47 7.72 3.68 7.18
CA ARG A 47 6.99 3.41 8.43
C ARG A 47 5.52 3.71 8.21
N ALA A 48 4.68 2.69 8.37
CA ALA A 48 3.23 2.80 8.27
C ALA A 48 2.60 2.55 9.64
N VAL A 49 1.58 3.35 9.97
CA VAL A 49 0.81 3.23 11.20
C VAL A 49 -0.65 3.03 10.83
N SER A 50 -1.27 1.97 11.34
CA SER A 50 -2.70 1.71 11.18
C SER A 50 -3.45 2.25 12.38
N LEU A 51 -4.42 3.13 12.12
CA LEU A 51 -5.31 3.69 13.14
C LEU A 51 -6.48 2.76 13.49
N GLN A 52 -6.53 1.55 12.92
CA GLN A 52 -7.52 0.54 13.29
C GLN A 52 -7.17 -0.19 14.60
N PHE A 53 -5.90 -0.16 14.99
CA PHE A 53 -5.41 -0.78 16.22
C PHE A 53 -5.18 0.28 17.30
N GLU A 54 -5.12 -0.16 18.55
CA GLU A 54 -4.78 0.71 19.66
C GLU A 54 -3.40 1.34 19.46
N SER A 55 -3.30 2.64 19.73
CA SER A 55 -2.06 3.38 19.57
C SER A 55 -0.97 2.79 20.46
N GLY A 56 0.14 2.39 19.85
CA GLY A 56 1.29 1.83 20.56
C GLY A 56 1.28 0.31 20.70
N SER A 57 0.27 -0.39 20.18
CA SER A 57 0.34 -1.85 20.03
C SER A 57 1.39 -2.23 18.99
N GLU A 58 2.01 -3.40 19.15
CA GLU A 58 2.97 -3.92 18.15
C GLU A 58 2.32 -4.11 16.78
N ASP A 59 1.02 -4.45 16.76
CA ASP A 59 0.26 -4.60 15.52
C ASP A 59 -0.05 -3.26 14.84
N SER A 60 0.05 -2.12 15.54
CA SER A 60 -0.33 -0.82 14.96
C SER A 60 0.71 -0.25 14.00
N VAL A 61 1.97 -0.71 14.06
CA VAL A 61 3.09 -0.12 13.31
C VAL A 61 3.85 -1.18 12.53
N VAL A 62 4.24 -0.84 11.31
CA VAL A 62 5.27 -1.56 10.57
C VAL A 62 6.35 -0.58 10.09
N GLU A 63 7.60 -1.00 10.17
CA GLU A 63 8.72 -0.32 9.53
C GLU A 63 9.51 -1.31 8.66
N VAL A 64 9.79 -0.94 7.43
CA VAL A 64 10.53 -1.75 6.46
C VAL A 64 11.51 -0.91 5.68
N ALA A 65 12.63 -1.52 5.28
CA ALA A 65 13.55 -0.90 4.34
C ALA A 65 13.00 -0.96 2.91
N LEU A 66 13.33 0.04 2.09
CA LEU A 66 13.15 0.00 0.65
C LEU A 66 14.16 -1.00 0.05
N ASP A 67 13.82 -2.28 0.08
CA ASP A 67 14.68 -3.38 -0.31
C ASP A 67 13.97 -4.33 -1.29
N PRO A 68 14.57 -4.62 -2.47
CA PRO A 68 14.00 -5.59 -3.42
C PRO A 68 13.93 -7.03 -2.86
N ASN A 69 14.70 -7.34 -1.82
CA ASN A 69 14.75 -8.65 -1.15
C ASN A 69 14.03 -8.67 0.20
N LEU A 70 13.20 -7.65 0.51
CA LEU A 70 12.41 -7.59 1.73
C LEU A 70 11.61 -8.88 1.95
N GLU A 71 11.78 -9.50 3.12
CA GLU A 71 10.97 -10.64 3.52
C GLU A 71 9.56 -10.18 3.90
N VAL A 72 8.54 -10.82 3.32
CA VAL A 72 7.14 -10.47 3.56
C VAL A 72 6.49 -11.56 4.39
N ARG A 73 6.07 -11.21 5.60
CA ARG A 73 5.23 -12.07 6.46
C ARG A 73 3.78 -11.96 6.01
N SER A 74 3.06 -13.08 5.97
CA SER A 74 1.71 -13.14 5.38
C SER A 74 0.56 -12.99 6.38
N ASP A 75 0.84 -13.10 7.67
CA ASP A 75 -0.12 -13.21 8.79
C ASP A 75 -0.53 -11.88 9.41
N HIS A 76 -0.03 -10.75 8.90
CA HIS A 76 -0.26 -9.41 9.46
C HIS A 76 -0.68 -8.42 8.37
N TRP A 77 -1.45 -7.38 8.70
CA TRP A 77 -1.92 -6.37 7.73
C TRP A 77 -0.76 -5.67 7.00
N SER A 78 0.41 -5.62 7.64
CA SER A 78 1.60 -5.05 7.04
C SER A 78 2.10 -5.81 5.81
N ASN A 79 1.60 -7.03 5.57
CA ASN A 79 1.90 -7.81 4.37
C ASN A 79 1.63 -7.01 3.08
N TYR A 80 0.56 -6.21 3.04
CA TYR A 80 0.21 -5.35 1.90
C TYR A 80 1.25 -4.25 1.70
N VAL A 81 1.65 -3.58 2.78
CA VAL A 81 2.66 -2.51 2.77
C VAL A 81 4.01 -3.08 2.33
N SER A 82 4.48 -4.15 2.98
CA SER A 82 5.76 -4.78 2.68
C SER A 82 5.81 -5.34 1.26
N THR A 83 4.72 -5.94 0.78
CA THR A 83 4.65 -6.41 -0.61
C THR A 83 4.74 -5.26 -1.60
N ALA A 84 4.00 -4.17 -1.37
CA ALA A 84 4.04 -2.99 -2.23
C ALA A 84 5.44 -2.37 -2.25
N VAL A 85 6.07 -2.19 -1.09
CA VAL A 85 7.45 -1.68 -0.98
C VAL A 85 8.42 -2.56 -1.75
N ARG A 86 8.40 -3.88 -1.52
CA ARG A 86 9.27 -4.82 -2.22
C ARG A 86 9.10 -4.73 -3.73
N ARG A 87 7.85 -4.71 -4.22
CA ARG A 87 7.55 -4.61 -5.65
C ARG A 87 8.00 -3.29 -6.25
N LEU A 88 7.81 -2.18 -5.54
CA LEU A 88 8.32 -0.87 -5.97
C LEU A 88 9.85 -0.90 -6.08
N SER A 89 10.55 -1.41 -5.07
CA SER A 89 12.01 -1.53 -5.08
C SER A 89 12.53 -2.48 -6.17
N GLN A 90 11.83 -3.58 -6.45
CA GLN A 90 12.19 -4.52 -7.53
C GLN A 90 11.99 -3.91 -8.92
N ASN A 91 10.90 -3.17 -9.13
CA ASN A 91 10.53 -2.67 -10.46
C ASN A 91 11.26 -1.39 -10.85
N PHE A 92 11.59 -0.54 -9.88
CA PHE A 92 12.15 0.80 -10.12
C PHE A 92 13.56 1.00 -9.54
N GLY A 93 14.07 0.05 -8.74
CA GLY A 93 15.37 0.17 -8.08
C GLY A 93 15.37 1.15 -6.90
N ARG A 94 16.55 1.33 -6.28
CA ARG A 94 16.75 2.26 -5.14
C ARG A 94 17.07 3.70 -5.56
N GLU A 95 17.42 3.90 -6.83
CA GLU A 95 17.88 5.19 -7.37
C GLU A 95 16.72 6.09 -7.82
N VAL A 96 15.51 5.54 -7.96
CA VAL A 96 14.31 6.33 -8.24
C VAL A 96 13.81 6.92 -6.92
N PRO A 97 13.86 8.25 -6.74
CA PRO A 97 13.27 8.86 -5.57
C PRO A 97 11.77 8.57 -5.59
N LEU A 98 11.30 7.81 -4.59
CA LEU A 98 9.88 7.59 -4.34
C LEU A 98 9.29 8.87 -3.75
N LEU A 99 9.16 9.89 -4.60
CA LEU A 99 8.43 11.09 -4.28
C LEU A 99 6.96 10.68 -4.17
N GLY A 100 6.30 11.02 -3.05
CA GLY A 100 4.84 11.01 -3.03
C GLY A 100 4.35 11.81 -4.24
N CYS A 101 3.31 11.35 -4.93
CA CYS A 101 2.81 12.05 -6.13
C CYS A 101 2.68 13.55 -5.84
N GLU A 102 3.32 14.37 -6.68
CA GLU A 102 2.97 15.79 -6.77
C GLU A 102 1.53 15.84 -7.30
N ALA A 103 0.68 16.55 -6.57
CA ALA A 103 -0.70 16.81 -6.98
C ALA A 103 -0.73 18.06 -7.87
#